data_AF-A0A0L8G7B2-F1
#
_entry.id   AF-A0A0L8G7B2-F1
#
_cell.length_a   1.000
_cell.length_b   1.000
_cell.length_c   1.000
_cell.angle_alpha   90.00
_cell.angle_beta   90.00
_cell.angle_gamma   90.00
#
_symmetry.space_group_name_H-M   'P 1'
#
loop_
_entity.id
_entity.type
_entity.pdbx_description
1 polymer ?
#
loop_
_entity_poly.entity_id
_entity_poly.type
_entity_poly.pdbx_seq_one_letter_code
_entity_poly.pdbx_strand_id
1 'polypeptide(L)'
;EHFRSAQLSTFNNNWSSIFDFTQVAGMPNLSLLPADIKVEDYIPLPTVEPFNSLEIDTDPLRSVVPVTLGSRERSSEESCLIVFFSDGSSHDRAVRFIEKMKTEHPEVSLLQSSEVEMEKDEVERVFGSLSYQAAAKQG
;
A
#
# COMPACT_ATOMS: atom_id res chain seq x y z
N GLU A 1 -3.39 8.31 13.88
CA GLU A 1 -4.27 7.85 15.00
C GLU A 1 -5.36 6.86 14.60
N HIS A 2 -6.35 7.22 13.75
CA HIS A 2 -7.51 6.33 13.51
C HIS A 2 -7.15 4.91 13.03
N PHE A 3 -6.22 4.76 12.07
CA PHE A 3 -5.73 3.44 11.62
C PHE A 3 -5.14 2.62 12.76
N ARG A 4 -4.29 3.22 13.60
CA ARG A 4 -3.69 2.58 14.77
C ARG A 4 -4.75 2.13 15.77
N SER A 5 -5.73 2.99 16.08
CA SER A 5 -6.83 2.66 17.00
C SER A 5 -7.70 1.52 16.47
N ALA A 6 -7.85 1.43 15.15
CA ALA A 6 -8.56 0.33 14.48
C ALA A 6 -7.71 -0.93 14.28
N GLN A 7 -6.43 -0.92 14.70
CA GLN A 7 -5.47 -2.02 14.47
C GLN A 7 -5.31 -2.36 12.99
N LEU A 8 -5.39 -1.34 12.12
CA LEU A 8 -5.19 -1.46 10.68
C LEU A 8 -3.83 -0.90 10.31
N SER A 9 -2.98 -1.73 9.71
CA SER A 9 -1.75 -1.27 9.08
C SER A 9 -2.08 -0.50 7.80
N THR A 10 -1.42 0.65 7.59
CA THR A 10 -1.53 1.42 6.35
C THR A 10 -0.80 0.74 5.19
N PHE A 11 0.07 -0.24 5.46
CA PHE A 11 0.76 -1.02 4.45
C PHE A 11 -0.03 -2.27 4.01
N ASN A 12 -0.97 -2.76 4.81
CA ASN A 12 -1.76 -3.96 4.49
C ASN A 12 -3.03 -3.61 3.71
N ASN A 13 -2.91 -3.50 2.40
CA ASN A 13 -4.03 -3.20 1.51
C ASN A 13 -4.02 -4.05 0.24
N ASN A 14 -5.04 -4.90 0.07
CA ASN A 14 -5.22 -5.80 -1.08
C ASN A 14 -6.47 -5.42 -1.90
N TRP A 15 -6.71 -4.12 -2.08
CA TRP A 15 -7.94 -3.56 -2.68
C TRP A 15 -8.31 -4.10 -4.06
N SER A 16 -7.34 -4.56 -4.85
CA SER A 16 -7.55 -4.95 -6.25
C SER A 16 -7.71 -6.46 -6.48
N SER A 17 -7.50 -7.29 -5.45
CA SER A 17 -7.65 -8.75 -5.53
C SER A 17 -9.03 -9.16 -5.04
N ILE A 18 -10.01 -9.12 -5.95
CA ILE A 18 -11.41 -9.36 -5.62
C ILE A 18 -11.83 -10.75 -6.08
N PHE A 19 -12.42 -11.52 -5.16
CA PHE A 19 -13.02 -12.80 -5.47
C PHE A 19 -14.52 -12.64 -5.75
N ASP A 20 -14.96 -13.00 -6.96
CA ASP A 20 -16.37 -12.97 -7.35
C ASP A 20 -17.00 -14.36 -7.18
N PHE A 21 -17.80 -14.53 -6.12
CA PHE A 21 -18.54 -15.77 -5.84
C PHE A 21 -19.65 -16.08 -6.86
N THR A 22 -20.00 -15.12 -7.72
CA THR A 22 -21.15 -15.17 -8.64
C THR A 22 -20.74 -15.00 -10.10
N GLN A 23 -19.47 -15.29 -10.41
CA GLN A 23 -18.92 -15.06 -11.73
C GLN A 23 -19.72 -15.77 -12.83
N VAL A 24 -20.14 -15.01 -13.84
CA VAL A 24 -20.75 -15.54 -15.05
C VAL A 24 -19.67 -15.74 -16.10
N ALA A 25 -19.65 -16.90 -16.74
CA ALA A 25 -18.65 -17.22 -17.76
C ALA A 25 -18.64 -16.15 -18.87
N GLY A 26 -17.46 -15.58 -19.13
CA GLY A 26 -17.26 -14.59 -20.20
C GLY A 26 -17.71 -13.16 -19.88
N MET A 27 -18.27 -12.88 -18.70
CA MET A 27 -18.65 -11.52 -18.30
C MET A 27 -18.12 -11.21 -16.89
N PRO A 28 -17.07 -10.39 -16.75
CA PRO A 28 -16.62 -9.94 -15.45
C PRO A 28 -17.65 -8.96 -14.85
N ASN A 29 -18.11 -9.23 -13.64
CA ASN A 29 -19.04 -8.33 -12.92
C ASN A 29 -18.32 -7.12 -12.31
N LEU A 30 -17.00 -7.24 -12.11
CA LEU A 30 -16.19 -6.27 -11.38
C LEU A 30 -15.04 -5.80 -12.26
N SER A 31 -14.72 -4.51 -12.12
CA SER A 31 -13.58 -3.88 -12.78
C SER A 31 -12.96 -2.86 -11.82
N LEU A 32 -11.70 -2.52 -12.07
CA LEU A 32 -11.02 -1.45 -11.35
C LEU A 32 -11.36 -0.12 -12.00
N LEU A 33 -11.50 0.95 -11.20
CA LEU A 33 -11.63 2.31 -11.71
C LEU A 33 -10.42 2.69 -12.59
N PRO A 34 -10.51 3.68 -13.48
CA PRO A 34 -9.33 4.21 -14.18
C PRO A 34 -8.25 4.69 -13.20
N ALA A 35 -6.98 4.66 -13.60
CA ALA A 35 -5.87 5.00 -12.70
C ALA A 35 -5.69 6.53 -12.52
N ASP A 36 -6.22 7.32 -13.46
CA ASP A 36 -6.10 8.76 -13.57
C ASP A 36 -7.31 9.52 -13.02
N ILE A 37 -8.21 8.84 -12.30
CA ILE A 37 -9.37 9.48 -11.68
C ILE A 37 -8.95 10.47 -10.59
N LYS A 38 -9.73 11.52 -10.41
CA LYS A 38 -9.68 12.35 -9.20
C LYS A 38 -10.66 11.79 -8.18
N VAL A 39 -10.21 11.63 -6.93
CA VAL A 39 -11.06 11.12 -5.84
C VAL A 39 -12.30 12.00 -5.68
N GLU A 40 -12.15 13.31 -5.79
CA GLU A 40 -13.23 14.30 -5.63
C GLU A 40 -14.36 14.16 -6.65
N ASP A 41 -14.10 13.59 -7.84
CA ASP A 41 -15.12 13.37 -8.86
C ASP A 41 -16.12 12.27 -8.44
N TYR A 42 -15.72 11.40 -7.51
CA TYR A 42 -16.53 10.30 -6.99
C TYR A 42 -16.97 10.52 -5.54
N ILE A 43 -16.12 11.17 -4.74
CA ILE A 43 -16.34 11.44 -3.32
C ILE A 43 -16.07 12.93 -3.09
N PRO A 44 -17.09 13.79 -3.26
CA PRO A 44 -16.93 15.23 -3.09
C PRO A 44 -16.58 15.59 -1.65
N LEU A 45 -15.74 16.61 -1.48
CA LEU A 45 -15.37 17.10 -0.15
C LEU A 45 -16.58 17.68 0.58
N PRO A 46 -16.73 17.42 1.89
CA PRO A 46 -17.84 17.95 2.67
C PRO A 46 -17.72 19.47 2.79
N THR A 47 -18.76 20.19 2.36
CA THR A 47 -18.83 21.66 2.43
C THR A 47 -19.78 22.16 3.52
N VAL A 48 -20.49 21.26 4.20
CA VAL A 48 -21.52 21.58 5.20
C VAL A 48 -21.00 21.39 6.62
N GLU A 49 -21.51 22.19 7.56
CA GLU A 49 -21.27 21.99 9.00
C GLU A 49 -21.87 20.64 9.47
N PRO A 50 -21.23 19.96 10.43
CA PRO A 50 -20.01 20.33 11.15
C PRO A 50 -18.70 19.91 10.44
N PHE A 51 -18.77 19.46 9.19
CA PHE A 51 -17.65 18.79 8.51
C PHE A 51 -16.80 19.72 7.64
N ASN A 52 -17.26 20.94 7.39
CA ASN A 52 -16.53 21.96 6.62
C ASN A 52 -15.23 22.43 7.28
N SER A 53 -15.04 22.16 8.57
CA SER A 53 -13.79 22.45 9.29
C SER A 53 -12.75 21.31 9.18
N LEU A 54 -13.07 20.21 8.49
CA LEU A 54 -12.14 19.11 8.29
C LEU A 54 -11.13 19.47 7.21
N GLU A 55 -9.85 19.40 7.54
CA GLU A 55 -8.75 19.52 6.59
C GLU A 55 -8.56 18.19 5.86
N ILE A 56 -9.21 18.04 4.71
CA ILE A 56 -9.14 16.84 3.88
C ILE A 56 -8.27 17.13 2.66
N ASP A 57 -7.31 16.24 2.41
CA ASP A 57 -6.43 16.28 1.25
C ASP A 57 -6.55 14.96 0.48
N THR A 58 -6.85 15.05 -0.81
CA THR A 58 -6.98 13.87 -1.69
C THR A 58 -5.80 13.72 -2.66
N ASP A 59 -4.70 14.46 -2.46
CA ASP A 59 -3.47 14.27 -3.20
C ASP A 59 -2.89 12.85 -2.95
N PRO A 60 -2.68 12.03 -4.00
CA PRO A 60 -2.07 10.71 -3.89
C PRO A 60 -0.72 10.68 -3.17
N LEU A 61 0.04 11.78 -3.20
CA LEU A 61 1.34 11.90 -2.52
C LEU A 61 1.21 12.13 -1.01
N ARG A 62 0.07 12.66 -0.56
CA ARG A 62 -0.22 12.93 0.87
C ARG A 62 -1.13 11.89 1.50
N SER A 63 -1.56 10.89 0.73
CA SER A 63 -2.38 9.79 1.21
C SER A 63 -1.69 9.03 2.34
N VAL A 64 -2.41 8.85 3.45
CA VAL A 64 -1.96 8.07 4.62
C VAL A 64 -1.74 6.59 4.26
N VAL A 65 -2.55 6.05 3.33
CA VAL A 65 -2.35 4.71 2.76
C VAL A 65 -1.57 4.88 1.47
N PRO A 66 -0.37 4.27 1.32
CA PRO A 66 0.39 4.36 0.08
C PRO A 66 -0.45 3.88 -1.11
N VAL A 67 -0.60 4.73 -2.13
CA VAL A 67 -1.24 4.33 -3.38
C VAL A 67 -0.37 3.25 -4.07
N THR A 68 -0.92 2.04 -4.18
CA THR A 68 -0.30 0.87 -4.80
C THR A 68 -0.92 0.56 -6.16
N LEU A 69 -0.15 -0.06 -7.06
CA LEU A 69 -0.61 -0.50 -8.39
C LEU A 69 -1.53 -1.72 -8.30
N GLY A 70 -1.29 -2.62 -7.34
CA GLY A 70 -2.08 -3.84 -7.14
C GLY A 70 -1.99 -4.79 -8.33
N SER A 71 -3.14 -5.22 -8.84
CA SER A 71 -3.30 -6.15 -9.97
C SER A 71 -3.42 -5.46 -11.33
N ARG A 72 -3.22 -4.13 -11.40
CA ARG A 72 -3.17 -3.41 -12.68
C ARG A 72 -1.95 -3.86 -13.51
N GLU A 73 -2.03 -3.56 -14.81
CA GLU A 73 -0.96 -3.82 -15.75
C GLU A 73 0.32 -3.10 -15.34
N ARG A 74 1.46 -3.80 -15.47
CA ARG A 74 2.78 -3.28 -15.13
C ARG A 74 3.45 -2.73 -16.37
N SER A 75 4.19 -1.64 -16.21
CA SER A 75 5.05 -1.11 -17.28
C SER A 75 6.34 -1.90 -17.48
N SER A 76 6.70 -2.77 -16.52
CA SER A 76 7.92 -3.59 -16.52
C SER A 76 7.69 -4.90 -15.78
N GLU A 77 8.44 -5.93 -16.18
CA GLU A 77 8.54 -7.21 -15.48
C GLU A 77 9.59 -7.18 -14.36
N GLU A 78 10.45 -6.17 -14.34
CA GLU A 78 11.44 -5.99 -13.27
C GLU A 78 10.75 -5.66 -11.95
N SER A 79 11.19 -6.32 -10.87
CA SER A 79 10.62 -6.15 -9.54
C SER A 79 11.74 -6.07 -8.51
N CYS A 80 11.55 -5.24 -7.48
CA CYS A 80 12.47 -5.10 -6.36
C CYS A 80 11.69 -5.26 -5.05
N LEU A 81 12.21 -6.10 -4.14
CA LEU A 81 11.70 -6.23 -2.79
C LEU A 81 12.57 -5.40 -1.85
N ILE A 82 11.92 -4.58 -1.02
CA ILE A 82 12.57 -3.76 0.00
C ILE A 82 11.91 -4.08 1.33
N VAL A 83 12.74 -4.40 2.32
CA VAL A 83 12.28 -4.79 3.66
C VAL A 83 12.86 -3.84 4.70
N PHE A 84 11.99 -3.32 5.56
CA PHE A 84 12.35 -2.50 6.71
C PHE A 84 12.04 -3.29 7.98
N PHE A 85 13.07 -3.77 8.67
CA PHE A 85 12.90 -4.48 9.94
C PHE A 85 12.49 -3.52 11.05
N SER A 86 11.64 -3.99 11.97
CA SER A 86 11.19 -3.20 13.10
C SER A 86 12.36 -2.79 14.00
N ASP A 87 12.51 -1.49 14.19
CA ASP A 87 13.52 -0.89 15.07
C ASP A 87 13.01 0.41 15.73
N GLY A 88 11.69 0.57 15.78
CA GLY A 88 11.01 1.77 16.30
C GLY A 88 10.91 2.94 15.32
N SER A 89 11.57 2.89 14.15
CA SER A 89 11.46 3.95 13.12
C SER A 89 11.33 3.42 11.69
N SER A 90 11.16 2.10 11.53
CA SER A 90 10.97 1.43 10.25
C SER A 90 9.80 1.98 9.45
N HIS A 91 8.67 2.25 10.11
CA HIS A 91 7.47 2.82 9.50
C HIS A 91 7.78 4.15 8.80
N ASP A 92 8.39 5.11 9.51
CA ASP A 92 8.72 6.43 8.97
C ASP A 92 9.71 6.34 7.80
N ARG A 93 10.68 5.40 7.87
CA ARG A 93 11.62 5.18 6.77
C ARG A 93 10.94 4.59 5.54
N ALA A 94 10.01 3.66 5.71
CA ALA A 94 9.24 3.08 4.62
C ALA A 94 8.38 4.16 3.92
N VAL A 95 7.69 5.01 4.69
CA VAL A 95 6.91 6.14 4.15
C VAL A 95 7.81 7.09 3.37
N ARG A 96 8.91 7.57 3.97
CA ARG A 96 9.85 8.48 3.30
C ARG A 96 10.48 7.86 2.06
N PHE A 97 10.78 6.56 2.08
CA PHE A 97 11.30 5.86 0.92
C PHE A 97 10.28 5.83 -0.22
N ILE A 98 9.01 5.52 0.07
CA ILE A 98 7.94 5.51 -0.92
C ILE A 98 7.72 6.92 -1.49
N GLU A 99 7.67 7.95 -0.65
CA GLU A 99 7.54 9.35 -1.08
C GLU A 99 8.70 9.75 -2.00
N LYS A 100 9.92 9.41 -1.62
CA LYS A 100 11.13 9.67 -2.42
C LYS A 100 11.04 8.97 -3.77
N MET A 101 10.70 7.69 -3.82
CA MET A 101 10.56 6.95 -5.08
C MET A 101 9.48 7.55 -5.97
N LYS A 102 8.31 7.92 -5.42
CA LYS A 102 7.24 8.55 -6.20
C LYS A 102 7.64 9.91 -6.78
N THR A 103 8.46 10.68 -6.05
CA THR A 103 8.85 12.03 -6.44
C THR A 103 10.05 12.05 -7.39
N GLU A 104 11.07 11.23 -7.12
CA GLU A 104 12.32 11.21 -7.89
C GLU A 104 12.29 10.21 -9.06
N HIS A 105 11.44 9.18 -8.98
CA HIS A 105 11.33 8.08 -9.94
C HIS A 105 9.87 7.75 -10.30
N PRO A 106 9.12 8.68 -10.93
CA PRO A 106 7.70 8.48 -11.26
C PRO A 106 7.44 7.30 -12.21
N GLU A 107 8.46 6.82 -12.93
CA GLU A 107 8.42 5.61 -13.76
C GLU A 107 8.33 4.31 -12.93
N VAL A 108 8.73 4.35 -11.65
CA VAL A 108 8.69 3.22 -10.74
C VAL A 108 7.36 3.20 -10.00
N SER A 109 6.62 2.10 -10.16
CA SER A 109 5.34 1.90 -9.48
C SER A 109 5.53 1.10 -8.18
N LEU A 110 4.90 1.56 -7.10
CA LEU A 110 4.76 0.75 -5.88
C LEU A 110 3.71 -0.34 -6.15
N LEU A 111 4.16 -1.57 -6.37
CA LEU A 111 3.26 -2.68 -6.71
C LEU A 111 2.32 -3.03 -5.54
N GLN A 112 2.91 -3.29 -4.37
CA GLN A 112 2.22 -3.69 -3.16
C GLN A 112 3.09 -3.34 -1.94
N SER A 113 2.46 -3.17 -0.78
CA SER A 113 3.12 -3.09 0.52
C SER A 113 2.54 -4.15 1.46
N SER A 114 3.28 -4.47 2.51
CA SER A 114 2.86 -5.41 3.55
C SER A 114 3.62 -5.14 4.85
N GLU A 115 2.95 -5.27 5.98
CA GLU A 115 3.51 -5.26 7.32
C GLU A 115 3.10 -6.58 8.00
N VAL A 116 4.10 -7.41 8.26
CA VAL A 116 3.93 -8.78 8.76
C VAL A 116 5.02 -9.11 9.76
N GLU A 117 4.67 -9.95 10.73
CA GLU A 117 5.66 -10.65 11.55
C GLU A 117 6.32 -11.72 10.68
N MET A 118 7.65 -11.86 10.77
CA MET A 118 8.40 -12.83 9.99
C MET A 118 9.05 -13.88 10.89
N GLU A 119 8.68 -15.14 10.65
CA GLU A 119 9.28 -16.28 11.34
C GLU A 119 10.65 -16.67 10.77
N LYS A 120 11.41 -17.43 11.55
CA LYS A 120 12.78 -17.86 11.20
C LYS A 120 12.88 -18.49 9.81
N ASP A 121 11.95 -19.39 9.49
CA ASP A 121 11.94 -20.15 8.24
C ASP A 121 11.53 -19.25 7.05
N GLU A 122 10.79 -18.19 7.30
CA GLU A 122 10.40 -17.21 6.29
C GLU A 122 11.55 -16.29 5.91
N VAL A 123 12.40 -15.92 6.88
CA VAL A 123 13.64 -15.17 6.62
C VAL A 123 14.54 -15.96 5.67
N GLU A 124 14.74 -17.25 5.92
CA GLU A 124 15.53 -18.11 5.04
C GLU A 124 14.92 -18.18 3.64
N ARG A 125 13.60 -18.39 3.56
CA ARG A 125 12.87 -18.50 2.30
C ARG A 125 12.92 -17.23 1.46
N VAL A 126 12.79 -16.06 2.09
CA VAL A 126 12.71 -14.76 1.39
C VAL A 126 14.09 -14.25 1.00
N PHE A 127 15.07 -14.34 1.90
CA PHE A 127 16.40 -13.76 1.67
C PHE A 127 17.45 -14.78 1.20
N GLY A 128 17.10 -16.06 1.14
CA GLY A 128 18.03 -17.15 0.81
C GLY A 128 19.14 -17.33 1.85
N SER A 129 18.98 -16.76 3.05
CA SER A 129 20.01 -16.70 4.08
C SER A 129 19.42 -16.44 5.46
N LEU A 130 20.11 -16.89 6.50
CA LEU A 130 19.78 -16.65 7.90
C LEU A 130 20.35 -15.34 8.46
N SER A 131 21.12 -14.58 7.67
CA SER A 131 21.83 -13.37 8.14
C SER A 131 20.91 -12.31 8.75
N TYR A 132 19.63 -12.28 8.35
CA TYR A 132 18.65 -11.30 8.83
C TYR A 132 17.77 -11.80 9.99
N GLN A 133 17.99 -13.01 10.52
CA GLN A 133 17.18 -13.57 11.60
C GLN A 133 17.20 -12.70 12.86
N ALA A 134 18.36 -12.14 13.21
CA ALA A 134 18.49 -11.29 14.38
C ALA A 134 17.71 -9.98 14.24
N ALA A 135 17.55 -9.47 13.02
CA ALA A 135 16.77 -8.28 12.72
C ALA A 135 15.26 -8.60 12.72
N ALA A 136 14.86 -9.72 12.11
CA ALA A 136 13.47 -10.17 12.09
C ALA A 136 12.90 -10.44 13.50
N LYS A 137 13.73 -10.93 14.43
CA LYS A 137 13.31 -11.16 15.83
C LYS A 137 13.09 -9.89 16.65
N GLN A 138 13.53 -8.73 16.17
CA GLN A 138 13.38 -7.47 16.91
C GLN A 138 11.98 -6.86 16.78
N GLY A 139 11.15 -7.39 15.88
CA GLY A 139 9.73 -7.09 15.77
C GLY A 139 9.17 -7.46 14.41
#